data_AF-A0AAW2W8S9-F1
#
_entry.id   AF-A0AAW2W8S9-F1
#
_cell.length_a   1.000
_cell.length_b   1.000
_cell.length_c   1.000
_cell.angle_alpha   90.00
_cell.angle_beta   90.00
_cell.angle_gamma   90.00
#
_symmetry.space_group_name_H-M   'P 1'
#
loop_
_entity.id
_entity.type
_entity.pdbx_description
1 polymer ?
#
loop_
_entity_poly.entity_id
_entity_poly.type
_entity_poly.pdbx_seq_one_letter_code
_entity_poly.pdbx_strand_id
1 'polypeptide(L)'
;MPQSKPIEMDPDMTEKERLEYHRSLERDYRRRIERSRPCLLPIPVQRETLQMLRQQGKVSARLLQRIRDRVQQWYHENGYACAQVVNFGNLHTKEVVCEVVEGVITKLVIQFQDKLGNICEGKTQLPVIERELTEQVLGITMHDVEMLRPGQVFNVQAWNQAERNMKSLALFNFEPNLPPDEKNEGGIILELKLQEPKQTFAEVSTEWSIIPGRGGLPTLASIQPGGTVSFEHRNIKGLNRSLLGSVTTSNFLNPQDDLAFKLEYVHPYLDGVYNPRNRTFRASCFNSRKLSPVFTGGPGIEEVPPIWVDRAGVKANITELDQGLGIGTKFPFFNRHQLTVTRFLQLKQVEEGAGKPPPPVLVLHGHYGGCVGDLPSYDAFTLGGPYSVRGYNMGELGAARNILEHGNDLGSSKDVKGNPTEVYRRMGHGSSYGAGVKLGLVRAEYAVDQNSGTGAIFFRFGERF
;
A
#
# COMPACT_ATOMS: atom_id res chain seq x y z
N MET A 1 -10.93 7.16 40.23
CA MET A 1 -12.10 7.28 41.12
C MET A 1 -12.61 8.69 40.98
N PRO A 2 -13.94 8.88 40.87
CA PRO A 2 -14.54 10.20 40.67
C PRO A 2 -14.17 11.15 41.81
N GLN A 3 -13.99 12.42 41.46
CA GLN A 3 -13.83 13.47 42.47
C GLN A 3 -15.15 13.64 43.21
N SER A 4 -15.16 13.38 44.51
CA SER A 4 -16.30 13.72 45.36
C SER A 4 -16.62 15.19 45.17
N LYS A 5 -17.86 15.51 44.77
CA LYS A 5 -18.31 16.90 44.61
C LYS A 5 -17.94 17.68 45.89
N PRO A 6 -17.46 18.93 45.78
CA PRO A 6 -17.21 19.74 46.96
C PRO A 6 -18.52 19.83 47.74
N ILE A 7 -18.55 19.29 48.96
CA ILE A 7 -19.67 19.50 49.87
C ILE A 7 -19.56 20.97 50.29
N GLU A 8 -20.61 21.76 50.04
CA GLU A 8 -20.69 23.13 50.56
C GLU A 8 -20.55 23.05 52.08
N MET A 9 -19.52 23.72 52.61
CA MET A 9 -19.27 23.72 54.04
C MET A 9 -20.37 24.55 54.71
N ASP A 10 -21.13 23.92 55.58
CA ASP A 10 -22.13 24.60 56.40
C ASP A 10 -21.44 25.73 57.21
N PRO A 11 -21.90 26.99 57.13
CA PRO A 11 -21.33 28.10 57.87
C PRO A 11 -21.29 27.87 59.38
N ASP A 12 -22.18 27.03 59.93
CA ASP A 12 -22.31 26.74 61.35
C ASP A 12 -21.44 25.55 61.85
N MET A 13 -20.62 24.94 60.99
CA MET A 13 -19.74 23.83 61.39
C MET A 13 -18.71 24.23 62.46
N THR A 14 -18.59 23.41 63.50
CA THR A 14 -17.59 23.61 64.56
C THR A 14 -16.16 23.41 64.04
N GLU A 15 -15.16 24.03 64.69
CA GLU A 15 -13.75 23.87 64.30
C GLU A 15 -13.30 22.41 64.25
N LYS A 16 -13.85 21.57 65.13
CA LYS A 16 -13.56 20.14 65.19
C LYS A 16 -14.11 19.40 63.97
N GLU A 17 -15.33 19.70 63.55
CA GLU A 17 -15.97 19.12 62.35
C GLU A 17 -15.27 19.58 61.06
N ARG A 18 -14.85 20.85 61.00
CA ARG A 18 -14.02 21.35 59.89
C ARG A 18 -12.70 20.60 59.78
N LEU A 19 -12.04 20.34 60.91
CA LEU A 19 -10.76 19.65 60.95
C LEU A 19 -10.89 18.15 60.58
N GLU A 20 -11.98 17.50 60.99
CA GLU A 20 -12.30 16.13 60.57
C GLU A 20 -12.65 16.05 59.08
N TYR A 21 -13.39 17.02 58.54
CA TYR A 21 -13.71 17.11 57.12
C TYR A 21 -12.44 17.25 56.27
N HIS A 22 -11.52 18.15 56.65
CA HIS A 22 -10.23 18.29 55.97
C HIS A 22 -9.40 17.01 56.03
N ARG A 23 -9.38 16.31 57.18
CA ARG A 23 -8.72 15.00 57.31
C ARG A 23 -9.35 13.94 56.42
N SER A 24 -10.67 13.94 56.26
CA SER A 24 -11.36 13.02 55.35
C SER A 24 -10.98 13.29 53.90
N LEU A 25 -10.99 14.56 53.47
CA LEU A 25 -10.57 14.96 52.13
C LEU A 25 -9.12 14.56 51.83
N GLU A 26 -8.20 14.73 52.80
CA GLU A 26 -6.79 14.33 52.64
C GLU A 26 -6.64 12.80 52.53
N ARG A 27 -7.40 12.03 53.32
CA ARG A 27 -7.42 10.55 53.23
C ARG A 27 -7.95 10.06 51.89
N ASP A 28 -9.02 10.68 51.39
CA ASP A 28 -9.61 10.31 50.09
C ASP A 28 -8.74 10.77 48.93
N TYR A 29 -8.01 11.87 49.10
CA TYR A 29 -6.97 12.31 48.18
C TYR A 29 -5.79 11.32 48.12
N ARG A 30 -5.23 10.90 49.25
CA ARG A 30 -4.13 9.89 49.26
C ARG A 30 -4.56 8.56 48.66
N ARG A 31 -5.76 8.08 49.01
CA ARG A 31 -6.32 6.85 48.41
C ARG A 31 -6.48 6.95 46.89
N ARG A 32 -6.69 8.14 46.33
CA ARG A 32 -6.74 8.36 44.88
C ARG A 32 -5.37 8.27 44.24
N ILE A 33 -4.35 8.86 44.86
CA ILE A 33 -2.97 8.79 44.37
C ILE A 33 -2.48 7.34 44.38
N GLU A 34 -2.65 6.62 45.50
CA GLU A 34 -2.20 5.23 45.63
C GLU A 34 -2.89 4.26 44.66
N ARG A 35 -4.14 4.53 44.29
CA ARG A 35 -4.92 3.70 43.34
C ARG A 35 -4.77 4.16 41.89
N SER A 36 -4.10 5.29 41.64
CA SER A 36 -3.90 5.80 40.28
C SER A 36 -2.92 4.92 39.52
N ARG A 37 -3.16 4.77 38.21
CA ARG A 37 -2.23 4.05 37.34
C ARG A 37 -0.96 4.89 37.13
N PRO A 38 0.20 4.27 36.88
CA PRO A 38 1.38 5.01 36.47
C PRO A 38 1.07 5.83 35.21
N CYS A 39 1.45 7.10 35.25
CA CYS A 39 1.27 8.05 34.16
C CYS A 39 2.29 7.76 33.05
N LEU A 40 1.88 7.85 31.78
CA LEU A 40 2.75 7.72 30.60
C LEU A 40 3.76 8.88 30.49
N LEU A 41 3.49 10.00 31.19
CA LEU A 41 4.35 11.18 31.16
C LEU A 41 5.76 10.85 31.67
N PRO A 42 6.81 11.02 30.84
CA PRO A 42 8.15 10.58 31.18
C PRO A 42 8.81 11.52 32.19
N ILE A 43 9.75 10.97 32.97
CA ILE A 43 10.48 11.67 34.03
C ILE A 43 11.09 13.02 33.58
N PRO A 44 11.63 13.20 32.35
CA PRO A 44 12.16 14.48 31.91
C PRO A 44 11.12 15.61 31.91
N VAL A 45 9.89 15.34 31.47
CA VAL A 45 8.82 16.35 31.43
C VAL A 45 8.34 16.68 32.85
N GLN A 46 8.32 15.69 33.73
CA GLN A 46 8.06 15.90 35.16
C GLN A 46 9.14 16.79 35.81
N ARG A 47 10.42 16.60 35.47
CA ARG A 47 11.52 17.43 35.97
C ARG A 47 11.42 18.86 35.46
N GLU A 48 11.06 19.06 34.20
CA GLU A 48 10.87 20.37 33.59
C GLU A 48 9.73 21.15 34.28
N THR A 49 8.58 20.51 34.49
CA THR A 49 7.44 21.11 35.22
C THR A 49 7.78 21.43 36.67
N LEU A 50 8.55 20.57 37.35
CA LEU A 50 9.09 20.86 38.69
C LEU A 50 10.04 22.06 38.69
N GLN A 51 10.86 22.23 37.64
CA GLN A 51 11.75 23.37 37.50
C GLN A 51 10.97 24.68 37.33
N MET A 52 9.87 24.67 36.56
CA MET A 52 8.98 25.82 36.41
C MET A 52 8.36 26.25 37.76
N LEU A 53 7.97 25.28 38.59
CA LEU A 53 7.47 25.53 39.96
C LEU A 53 8.54 26.15 40.86
N ARG A 54 9.77 25.61 40.82
CA ARG A 54 10.90 26.10 41.64
C ARG A 54 11.32 27.53 41.28
N GLN A 55 11.26 27.90 40.00
CA GLN A 55 11.67 29.23 39.54
C GLN A 55 10.70 30.35 39.97
N GLN A 56 9.39 30.10 39.98
CA GLN A 56 8.42 31.13 40.37
C GLN A 56 8.20 31.21 41.89
N GLY A 57 8.38 30.12 42.64
CA GLY A 57 8.23 30.08 44.10
C GLY A 57 6.80 30.26 44.63
N LYS A 58 5.87 30.82 43.84
CA LYS A 58 4.43 30.94 44.14
C LYS A 58 3.59 30.27 43.05
N VAL A 59 2.56 29.53 43.45
CA VAL A 59 1.61 28.91 42.52
C VAL A 59 0.61 29.97 42.06
N SER A 60 0.81 30.48 40.84
CA SER A 60 -0.14 31.40 40.19
C SER A 60 -1.01 30.66 39.19
N ALA A 61 -2.23 31.15 38.92
CA ALA A 61 -3.10 30.56 37.90
C ALA A 61 -2.42 30.51 36.51
N ARG A 62 -1.60 31.52 36.17
CA ARG A 62 -0.81 31.56 34.94
C ARG A 62 0.24 30.45 34.88
N LEU A 63 0.85 30.11 36.01
CA LEU A 63 1.81 29.00 36.09
C LEU A 63 1.13 27.66 35.88
N LEU A 64 -0.03 27.43 36.52
CA LEU A 64 -0.81 26.21 36.34
C LEU A 64 -1.25 26.03 34.88
N GLN A 65 -1.65 27.11 34.20
CA GLN A 65 -1.95 27.04 32.77
C GLN A 65 -0.73 26.67 31.94
N ARG A 66 0.44 27.29 32.18
CA ARG A 66 1.68 26.88 31.47
C ARG A 66 2.05 25.42 31.69
N ILE A 67 1.86 24.91 32.91
CA ILE A 67 2.11 23.50 33.23
C ILE A 67 1.11 22.62 32.48
N ARG A 68 -0.18 22.98 32.46
CA ARG A 68 -1.20 22.28 31.68
C ARG A 68 -0.82 22.25 30.20
N ASP A 69 -0.52 23.40 29.61
CA ASP A 69 -0.17 23.53 28.20
C ASP A 69 1.06 22.68 27.86
N ARG A 70 2.09 22.71 28.70
CA ARG A 70 3.31 21.93 28.49
C ARG A 70 3.06 20.41 28.55
N VAL A 71 2.30 19.96 29.53
CA VAL A 71 1.94 18.54 29.69
C VAL A 71 1.08 18.08 28.52
N GLN A 72 0.04 18.83 28.17
CA GLN A 72 -0.81 18.52 27.02
C GLN A 72 -0.03 18.52 25.72
N GLN A 73 0.85 19.51 25.51
CA GLN A 73 1.70 19.58 24.32
C GLN A 73 2.53 18.30 24.15
N TRP A 74 3.16 17.80 25.22
CA TRP A 74 3.93 16.55 25.14
C TRP A 74 3.05 15.37 24.71
N TYR A 75 1.84 15.23 25.26
CA TYR A 75 0.92 14.16 24.86
C TYR A 75 0.52 14.27 23.39
N HIS A 76 0.18 15.46 22.90
CA HIS A 76 -0.24 15.68 21.51
C HIS A 76 0.91 15.45 20.53
N GLU A 77 2.13 15.89 20.86
CA GLU A 77 3.34 15.67 20.05
C GLU A 77 3.69 14.17 19.92
N ASN A 78 3.36 13.36 20.93
CA ASN A 78 3.59 11.91 20.93
C ASN A 78 2.39 11.08 20.43
N GLY A 79 1.32 11.73 19.94
CA GLY A 79 0.17 11.06 19.31
C GLY A 79 -0.98 10.69 20.26
N TYR A 80 -0.94 11.10 21.53
CA TYR A 80 -2.01 10.87 22.51
C TYR A 80 -3.05 11.99 22.47
N ALA A 81 -3.84 12.05 21.39
CA ALA A 81 -4.79 13.13 21.16
C ALA A 81 -5.96 13.17 22.17
N CYS A 82 -6.29 12.04 22.79
CA CYS A 82 -7.36 11.96 23.79
C CYS A 82 -6.90 12.35 25.21
N ALA A 83 -5.62 12.71 25.39
CA ALA A 83 -5.08 13.02 26.70
C ALA A 83 -5.34 14.48 27.10
N GLN A 84 -5.90 14.67 28.29
CA GLN A 84 -6.26 15.99 28.82
C GLN A 84 -5.93 16.13 30.31
N VAL A 85 -5.42 17.30 30.69
CA VAL A 85 -5.23 17.68 32.09
C VAL A 85 -6.57 18.17 32.65
N VAL A 86 -7.22 17.33 33.45
CA VAL A 86 -8.58 17.57 33.95
C VAL A 86 -8.55 18.49 35.15
N ASN A 87 -7.66 18.23 36.11
CA ASN A 87 -7.61 19.00 37.34
C ASN A 87 -6.19 19.21 37.88
N PHE A 88 -6.03 20.29 38.64
CA PHE A 88 -4.92 20.41 39.58
C PHE A 88 -5.51 20.15 40.96
N GLY A 89 -4.94 19.20 41.70
CA GLY A 89 -5.43 18.75 43.01
C GLY A 89 -5.49 19.87 44.06
N ASN A 90 -5.62 19.51 45.33
CA ASN A 90 -5.81 20.52 46.37
C ASN A 90 -4.59 21.46 46.53
N LEU A 91 -4.74 22.71 46.06
CA LEU A 91 -3.72 23.76 46.10
C LEU A 91 -3.41 24.28 47.51
N HIS A 92 -4.19 23.88 48.53
CA HIS A 92 -3.90 24.19 49.93
C HIS A 92 -2.84 23.27 50.55
N THR A 93 -2.40 22.24 49.82
CA THR A 93 -1.35 21.34 50.25
C THR A 93 0.02 21.84 49.80
N LYS A 94 1.10 21.28 50.37
CA LYS A 94 2.48 21.62 49.96
C LYS A 94 2.88 21.02 48.60
N GLU A 95 1.98 20.31 47.94
CA GLU A 95 2.21 19.57 46.71
C GLU A 95 1.19 19.97 45.65
N VAL A 96 1.63 20.05 44.40
CA VAL A 96 0.75 20.27 43.25
C VAL A 96 0.63 18.95 42.52
N VAL A 97 -0.58 18.38 42.50
CA VAL A 97 -0.87 17.17 41.72
C VAL A 97 -1.59 17.56 40.44
N CYS A 98 -1.06 17.10 39.31
CA CYS A 98 -1.64 17.27 37.99
C CYS A 98 -2.40 15.99 37.65
N GLU A 99 -3.73 16.07 37.57
CA GLU A 99 -4.59 14.95 37.20
C GLU A 99 -4.74 14.93 35.67
N VAL A 100 -4.24 13.86 35.05
CA VAL A 100 -4.29 13.65 33.61
C VAL A 100 -5.19 12.46 33.30
N VAL A 101 -6.11 12.66 32.37
CA VAL A 101 -6.84 11.60 31.70
C VAL A 101 -6.12 11.30 30.41
N GLU A 102 -5.67 10.07 30.21
CA GLU A 102 -4.89 9.69 29.02
C GLU A 102 -5.77 9.19 27.87
N GLY A 103 -7.05 8.88 28.12
CA GLY A 103 -7.98 8.37 27.10
C GLY A 103 -7.79 6.88 26.84
N VAL A 104 -8.13 6.05 27.83
CA VAL A 104 -8.02 4.58 27.72
C VAL A 104 -9.21 4.05 26.91
N ILE A 105 -8.94 3.21 25.92
CA ILE A 105 -9.98 2.53 25.14
C ILE A 105 -10.70 1.57 26.08
N THR A 106 -11.98 1.81 26.39
CA THR A 106 -12.77 0.92 27.26
C THR A 106 -13.50 -0.13 26.46
N LYS A 107 -13.94 0.22 25.25
CA LYS A 107 -14.72 -0.65 24.37
C LYS A 107 -14.41 -0.37 22.91
N LEU A 108 -14.31 -1.44 22.12
CA LEU A 108 -14.30 -1.40 20.65
C LEU A 108 -15.69 -1.79 20.15
N VAL A 109 -16.31 -0.95 19.33
CA VAL A 109 -17.64 -1.15 18.77
C VAL A 109 -17.55 -1.07 17.24
N ILE A 110 -17.76 -2.18 16.56
CA ILE A 110 -17.78 -2.25 15.10
C ILE A 110 -19.23 -2.28 14.63
N GLN A 111 -19.63 -1.34 13.79
CA GLN A 111 -20.98 -1.23 13.24
C GLN A 111 -20.92 -1.18 11.72
N PHE A 112 -21.62 -2.09 11.05
CA PHE A 112 -21.81 -2.02 9.61
C PHE A 112 -22.98 -1.08 9.27
N GLN A 113 -22.78 -0.25 8.27
CA GLN A 113 -23.75 0.70 7.77
C GLN A 113 -24.05 0.46 6.29
N ASP A 114 -25.32 0.61 5.92
CA ASP A 114 -25.72 0.69 4.52
C ASP A 114 -25.32 2.05 3.90
N LYS A 115 -25.64 2.24 2.61
CA LYS A 115 -25.40 3.51 1.90
C LYS A 115 -26.19 4.70 2.46
N LEU A 116 -27.20 4.44 3.29
CA LEU A 116 -28.08 5.43 3.91
C LEU A 116 -27.70 5.72 5.37
N GLY A 117 -26.64 5.07 5.89
CA GLY A 117 -26.17 5.22 7.26
C GLY A 117 -26.90 4.36 8.30
N ASN A 118 -27.81 3.47 7.89
CA ASN A 118 -28.52 2.58 8.81
C ASN A 118 -27.66 1.38 9.19
N ILE A 119 -27.80 0.92 10.44
CA ILE A 119 -27.10 -0.27 10.93
C ILE A 119 -27.61 -1.50 10.17
N CYS A 120 -26.68 -2.27 9.60
CA CYS A 120 -26.98 -3.50 8.85
C CYS A 120 -26.06 -4.64 9.27
N GLU A 121 -26.38 -5.86 8.83
CA GLU A 121 -25.49 -7.01 9.01
C GLU A 121 -24.39 -6.97 7.94
N GLY A 122 -23.13 -6.91 8.38
CA GLY A 122 -21.97 -6.90 7.50
C GLY A 122 -21.75 -8.26 6.83
N LYS A 123 -21.24 -8.27 5.60
CA LYS A 123 -20.92 -9.53 4.91
C LYS A 123 -19.54 -10.06 5.30
N THR A 124 -18.67 -9.19 5.80
CA THR A 124 -17.33 -9.55 6.25
C THR A 124 -17.34 -10.11 7.67
N GLN A 125 -16.55 -11.15 7.90
CA GLN A 125 -16.38 -11.70 9.24
C GLN A 125 -15.59 -10.73 10.13
N LEU A 126 -16.09 -10.46 11.33
CA LEU A 126 -15.45 -9.58 12.32
C LEU A 126 -13.97 -9.93 12.60
N PRO A 127 -13.54 -11.21 12.68
CA PRO A 127 -12.14 -11.54 12.93
C PRO A 127 -11.18 -10.97 11.88
N VAL A 128 -11.62 -10.76 10.64
CA VAL A 128 -10.78 -10.16 9.58
C VAL A 128 -10.48 -8.70 9.92
N ILE A 129 -11.48 -7.99 10.44
CA ILE A 129 -11.36 -6.58 10.84
C ILE A 129 -10.57 -6.47 12.14
N GLU A 130 -10.89 -7.28 13.14
CA GLU A 130 -10.19 -7.30 14.43
C GLU A 130 -8.71 -7.61 14.27
N ARG A 131 -8.37 -8.52 13.34
CA ARG A 131 -6.99 -8.83 12.99
C ARG A 131 -6.27 -7.59 12.46
N GLU A 132 -6.80 -6.88 11.46
CA GLU A 132 -6.12 -5.70 10.90
C GLU A 132 -6.04 -4.53 11.89
N LEU A 133 -6.97 -4.43 12.82
CA LEU A 133 -6.96 -3.44 13.91
C LEU A 133 -5.93 -3.77 15.00
N THR A 134 -5.59 -5.04 15.18
CA THR A 134 -4.72 -5.53 16.26
C THR A 134 -3.33 -5.93 15.76
N GLU A 135 -3.16 -6.21 14.47
CA GLU A 135 -1.88 -6.60 13.88
C GLU A 135 -0.99 -5.38 13.63
N GLN A 136 0.00 -5.19 14.50
CA GLN A 136 1.31 -4.75 14.05
C GLN A 136 2.48 -5.43 14.75
N VAL A 137 3.39 -5.87 13.88
CA VAL A 137 4.83 -6.13 14.02
C VAL A 137 5.24 -6.99 15.23
N LEU A 138 5.24 -8.29 14.98
CA LEU A 138 6.09 -9.26 15.69
C LEU A 138 7.56 -9.01 15.28
N GLY A 139 8.10 -7.87 15.70
CA GLY A 139 9.42 -7.38 15.33
C GLY A 139 10.17 -6.78 16.51
N ILE A 140 10.91 -7.65 17.19
CA ILE A 140 12.23 -7.41 17.82
C ILE A 140 12.29 -6.67 19.17
N THR A 141 11.26 -5.99 19.69
CA THR A 141 11.32 -5.48 21.08
C THR A 141 10.04 -5.74 21.88
N MET A 142 10.18 -6.47 22.99
CA MET A 142 9.10 -6.89 23.90
C MET A 142 8.61 -5.79 24.87
N HIS A 143 8.70 -4.49 24.56
CA HIS A 143 8.36 -3.47 25.57
C HIS A 143 7.28 -2.44 25.26
N ASP A 144 6.99 -2.06 24.01
CA ASP A 144 6.00 -0.98 23.78
C ASP A 144 5.11 -1.29 22.57
N VAL A 145 4.16 -2.22 22.73
CA VAL A 145 3.19 -2.54 21.67
C VAL A 145 1.83 -1.94 22.04
N GLU A 146 1.57 -0.75 21.52
CA GLU A 146 0.26 -0.09 21.57
C GLU A 146 -0.67 -0.77 20.57
N MET A 147 -1.52 -1.69 21.04
CA MET A 147 -2.59 -2.24 20.21
C MET A 147 -3.88 -1.48 20.50
N LEU A 148 -4.74 -1.36 19.49
CA LEU A 148 -6.07 -0.77 19.66
C LEU A 148 -7.01 -1.77 20.32
N ARG A 149 -6.73 -2.10 21.59
CA ARG A 149 -7.51 -3.02 22.39
C ARG A 149 -8.11 -2.34 23.62
N PRO A 150 -9.25 -2.85 24.09
CA PRO A 150 -9.78 -2.46 25.40
C PRO A 150 -8.70 -2.58 26.48
N GLY A 151 -8.48 -1.50 27.23
CA GLY A 151 -7.51 -1.40 28.32
C GLY A 151 -6.22 -0.62 27.98
N GLN A 152 -5.94 -0.34 26.70
CA GLN A 152 -4.78 0.43 26.26
C GLN A 152 -5.13 1.91 26.01
N VAL A 153 -4.13 2.79 26.10
CA VAL A 153 -4.29 4.22 25.80
C VAL A 153 -4.35 4.41 24.29
N PHE A 154 -5.25 5.27 23.83
CA PHE A 154 -5.41 5.53 22.40
C PHE A 154 -4.26 6.39 21.86
N ASN A 155 -3.61 5.87 20.81
CA ASN A 155 -2.57 6.57 20.07
C ASN A 155 -2.97 6.76 18.61
N VAL A 156 -2.83 7.99 18.11
CA VAL A 156 -3.14 8.38 16.72
C VAL A 156 -2.23 7.69 15.72
N GLN A 157 -0.96 7.40 16.05
CA GLN A 157 -0.03 6.70 15.16
C GLN A 157 -0.44 5.24 14.97
N ALA A 158 -0.80 4.55 16.06
CA ALA A 158 -1.35 3.20 16.02
C ALA A 158 -2.66 3.17 15.22
N TRP A 159 -3.54 4.16 15.43
CA TRP A 159 -4.75 4.34 14.62
C TRP A 159 -4.46 4.53 13.13
N ASN A 160 -3.58 5.46 12.75
CA ASN A 160 -3.25 5.75 11.36
C ASN A 160 -2.69 4.51 10.64
N GLN A 161 -2.00 3.65 11.39
CA GLN A 161 -1.45 2.42 10.85
C GLN A 161 -2.51 1.32 10.69
N ALA A 162 -3.39 1.14 11.68
CA ALA A 162 -4.56 0.28 11.55
C ALA A 162 -5.47 0.76 10.41
N GLU A 163 -5.62 2.07 10.24
CA GLU A 163 -6.37 2.69 9.14
C GLU A 163 -5.73 2.35 7.79
N ARG A 164 -4.40 2.40 7.66
CA ARG A 164 -3.69 1.97 6.44
C ARG A 164 -3.94 0.49 6.13
N ASN A 165 -3.83 -0.38 7.13
CA ASN A 165 -4.09 -1.81 7.01
C ASN A 165 -5.54 -2.08 6.56
N MET A 166 -6.51 -1.44 7.23
CA MET A 166 -7.93 -1.52 6.89
C MET A 166 -8.23 -1.02 5.48
N LYS A 167 -7.64 0.11 5.06
CA LYS A 167 -7.76 0.62 3.68
C LYS A 167 -7.14 -0.32 2.65
N SER A 168 -6.07 -1.03 3.00
CA SER A 168 -5.41 -1.99 2.12
C SER A 168 -6.29 -3.20 1.77
N LEU A 169 -7.26 -3.55 2.63
CA LEU A 169 -8.25 -4.58 2.31
C LEU A 169 -9.13 -4.20 1.11
N ALA A 170 -9.30 -2.90 0.83
CA ALA A 170 -10.18 -2.37 -0.21
C ALA A 170 -11.63 -2.90 -0.12
N LEU A 171 -12.09 -3.23 1.10
CA LEU A 171 -13.41 -3.79 1.37
C LEU A 171 -14.42 -2.76 1.90
N PHE A 172 -13.96 -1.69 2.54
CA PHE A 172 -14.82 -0.77 3.27
C PHE A 172 -14.40 0.68 3.06
N ASN A 173 -15.40 1.56 3.11
CA ASN A 173 -15.20 2.93 3.54
C ASN A 173 -15.50 2.99 5.04
N PHE A 174 -14.72 3.72 5.82
CA PHE A 174 -14.96 3.79 7.26
C PHE A 174 -14.62 5.15 7.84
N GLU A 175 -15.33 5.47 8.91
CA GLU A 175 -15.14 6.70 9.67
C GLU A 175 -14.99 6.34 11.15
N PRO A 176 -13.88 6.74 11.81
CA PRO A 176 -13.72 6.56 13.24
C PRO A 176 -14.55 7.57 14.02
N ASN A 177 -15.14 7.12 15.11
CA ASN A 177 -15.74 7.97 16.12
C ASN A 177 -15.18 7.60 17.50
N LEU A 178 -14.86 8.62 18.31
CA LEU A 178 -14.21 8.47 19.61
C LEU A 178 -15.01 9.17 20.72
N PRO A 179 -16.26 8.75 20.99
CA PRO A 179 -17.03 9.36 22.08
C PRO A 179 -16.42 9.01 23.45
N PRO A 180 -16.51 9.92 24.43
CA PRO A 180 -16.13 9.62 25.80
C PRO A 180 -17.05 8.56 26.41
N ASP A 181 -16.50 7.68 27.25
CA ASP A 181 -17.28 6.66 27.95
C ASP A 181 -17.94 7.26 29.21
N GLU A 182 -19.26 7.48 29.17
CA GLU A 182 -20.01 8.02 30.31
C GLU A 182 -19.95 7.12 31.55
N LYS A 183 -19.72 5.81 31.39
CA LYS A 183 -19.66 4.85 32.51
C LYS A 183 -18.29 4.80 33.19
N ASN A 184 -17.23 5.10 32.44
CA ASN A 184 -15.87 5.06 32.91
C ASN A 184 -15.20 6.41 32.68
N GLU A 185 -15.10 7.24 33.72
CA GLU A 185 -14.43 8.54 33.63
C GLU A 185 -13.00 8.41 33.07
N GLY A 186 -12.73 9.14 32.00
CA GLY A 186 -11.45 9.13 31.28
C GLY A 186 -11.25 7.95 30.33
N GLY A 187 -12.29 7.12 30.16
CA GLY A 187 -12.39 6.13 29.11
C GLY A 187 -12.91 6.71 27.80
N ILE A 188 -12.52 6.11 26.69
CA ILE A 188 -13.07 6.39 25.36
C ILE A 188 -13.61 5.11 24.73
N ILE A 189 -14.67 5.25 23.95
CA ILE A 189 -15.22 4.16 23.15
C ILE A 189 -14.70 4.34 21.73
N LEU A 190 -14.05 3.32 21.18
CA LEU A 190 -13.63 3.31 19.78
C LEU A 190 -14.78 2.75 18.94
N GLU A 191 -15.52 3.63 18.28
CA GLU A 191 -16.62 3.28 17.39
C GLU A 191 -16.15 3.31 15.93
N LEU A 192 -16.28 2.17 15.25
CA LEU A 192 -15.93 2.02 13.85
C LEU A 192 -17.19 1.81 13.02
N LYS A 193 -17.54 2.83 12.24
CA LYS A 193 -18.65 2.77 11.28
C LYS A 193 -18.09 2.32 9.94
N LEU A 194 -18.46 1.12 9.51
CA LEU A 194 -17.98 0.49 8.28
C LEU A 194 -19.08 0.47 7.23
N GLN A 195 -18.84 1.07 6.07
CA GLN A 195 -19.70 0.95 4.90
C GLN A 195 -19.07 -0.04 3.92
N GLU A 196 -19.75 -1.16 3.67
CA GLU A 196 -19.29 -2.20 2.74
C GLU A 196 -19.94 -1.99 1.35
N PRO A 197 -19.23 -1.41 0.37
CA PRO A 197 -19.75 -1.24 -0.98
C PRO A 197 -20.01 -2.60 -1.66
N LYS A 198 -20.74 -2.57 -2.78
CA LYS A 198 -21.00 -3.79 -3.57
C LYS A 198 -19.68 -4.29 -4.16
N GLN A 199 -19.21 -5.43 -3.64
CA GLN A 199 -17.95 -6.08 -3.99
C GLN A 199 -17.97 -6.86 -5.31
N THR A 200 -18.98 -6.64 -6.16
CA THR A 200 -19.11 -7.32 -7.45
C THR A 200 -19.19 -6.30 -8.56
N PHE A 201 -18.24 -6.34 -9.47
CA PHE A 201 -18.23 -5.45 -10.63
C PHE A 201 -17.94 -6.22 -11.90
N ALA A 202 -18.49 -5.72 -13.00
CA ALA A 202 -18.20 -6.17 -14.35
C ALA A 202 -17.81 -4.93 -15.14
N GLU A 203 -16.67 -5.00 -15.81
CA GLU A 203 -16.13 -3.92 -16.61
C GLU A 203 -15.91 -4.41 -18.04
N VAL A 204 -16.28 -3.58 -19.00
CA VAL A 204 -16.06 -3.82 -20.42
C VAL A 204 -15.20 -2.70 -20.95
N SER A 205 -13.97 -3.01 -21.35
CA SER A 205 -13.11 -2.09 -22.08
C SER A 205 -13.15 -2.42 -23.57
N THR A 206 -13.15 -1.39 -24.41
CA THR A 206 -13.02 -1.53 -25.86
C THR A 206 -11.78 -0.78 -26.31
N GLU A 207 -10.99 -1.42 -27.15
CA GLU A 207 -9.73 -0.91 -27.68
C GLU A 207 -9.83 -0.87 -29.20
N TRP A 208 -9.26 0.16 -29.82
CA TRP A 208 -9.28 0.30 -31.27
C TRP A 208 -7.84 0.44 -31.73
N SER A 209 -7.35 -0.53 -32.50
CA SER A 209 -6.01 -0.45 -33.09
C SER A 209 -6.12 -0.18 -34.59
N ILE A 210 -5.29 0.74 -35.08
CA ILE A 210 -5.17 1.06 -36.51
C ILE A 210 -3.76 0.66 -36.91
N ILE A 211 -3.64 -0.40 -37.70
CA ILE A 211 -2.35 -0.90 -38.18
C ILE A 211 -2.12 -0.38 -39.60
N PRO A 212 -1.33 0.68 -39.83
CA PRO A 212 -1.08 1.19 -41.18
C PRO A 212 -0.42 0.10 -42.04
N GLY A 213 -0.91 -0.07 -43.28
CA GLY A 213 -0.43 -1.11 -44.19
C GLY A 213 0.98 -0.85 -44.73
N ARG A 214 1.50 -1.76 -45.56
CA ARG A 214 2.87 -1.70 -46.16
C ARG A 214 3.19 -0.41 -46.94
N GLY A 215 2.19 0.44 -47.23
CA GLY A 215 2.35 1.76 -47.87
C GLY A 215 2.16 2.97 -46.95
N GLY A 216 2.10 2.79 -45.62
CA GLY A 216 1.96 3.89 -44.64
C GLY A 216 0.57 4.53 -44.56
N LEU A 217 -0.35 4.19 -45.47
CA LEU A 217 -1.73 4.68 -45.46
C LEU A 217 -2.66 3.69 -44.71
N PRO A 218 -3.51 4.17 -43.79
CA PRO A 218 -4.51 3.34 -43.14
C PRO A 218 -5.64 2.99 -44.11
N THR A 219 -5.87 1.69 -44.33
CA THR A 219 -7.01 1.16 -45.12
C THR A 219 -8.19 0.82 -44.21
N LEU A 220 -9.43 0.76 -44.70
CA LEU A 220 -10.61 0.41 -43.87
C LEU A 220 -10.47 -0.96 -43.14
N ALA A 221 -9.67 -1.89 -43.69
CA ALA A 221 -9.33 -3.17 -43.07
C ALA A 221 -8.26 -3.10 -41.96
N SER A 222 -7.67 -1.92 -41.70
CA SER A 222 -6.64 -1.71 -40.67
C SER A 222 -7.20 -1.44 -39.29
N ILE A 223 -8.50 -1.18 -39.19
CA ILE A 223 -9.20 -0.92 -37.92
C ILE A 223 -9.57 -2.27 -37.32
N GLN A 224 -8.86 -2.65 -36.26
CA GLN A 224 -9.15 -3.86 -35.49
C GLN A 224 -9.75 -3.44 -34.15
N PRO A 225 -11.08 -3.57 -33.98
CA PRO A 225 -11.73 -3.32 -32.70
C PRO A 225 -11.48 -4.55 -31.81
N GLY A 226 -10.85 -4.33 -30.65
CA GLY A 226 -10.65 -5.31 -29.60
C GLY A 226 -11.34 -4.86 -28.31
N GLY A 227 -11.22 -5.66 -27.27
CA GLY A 227 -11.75 -5.31 -25.96
C GLY A 227 -11.50 -6.38 -24.91
N THR A 228 -11.72 -6.00 -23.66
CA THR A 228 -11.65 -6.91 -22.51
C THR A 228 -12.96 -6.85 -21.75
N VAL A 229 -13.53 -8.02 -21.49
CA VAL A 229 -14.61 -8.18 -20.52
C VAL A 229 -14.00 -8.76 -19.26
N SER A 230 -14.13 -8.05 -18.15
CA SER A 230 -13.66 -8.52 -16.85
C SER A 230 -14.80 -8.53 -15.84
N PHE A 231 -14.79 -9.54 -14.98
CA PHE A 231 -15.66 -9.63 -13.83
C PHE A 231 -14.81 -9.85 -12.59
N GLU A 232 -15.15 -9.16 -11.52
CA GLU A 232 -14.49 -9.34 -10.24
C GLU A 232 -15.54 -9.48 -9.13
N HIS A 233 -15.35 -10.51 -8.31
CA HIS A 233 -16.13 -10.75 -7.12
C HIS A 233 -15.17 -10.79 -5.92
N ARG A 234 -15.22 -9.75 -5.09
CA ARG A 234 -14.45 -9.64 -3.86
C ARG A 234 -15.26 -10.10 -2.64
N ASN A 235 -14.55 -10.38 -1.56
CA ASN A 235 -15.08 -10.76 -0.26
C ASN A 235 -15.96 -12.03 -0.23
N ILE A 236 -15.57 -13.07 -0.97
CA ILE A 236 -16.32 -14.34 -0.98
C ILE A 236 -16.33 -14.95 0.44
N LYS A 237 -17.53 -15.23 0.97
CA LYS A 237 -17.77 -15.72 2.35
C LYS A 237 -17.24 -14.80 3.46
N GLY A 238 -16.99 -13.52 3.18
CA GLY A 238 -16.57 -12.55 4.19
C GLY A 238 -15.11 -12.67 4.65
N LEU A 239 -14.25 -13.33 3.86
CA LEU A 239 -12.85 -13.63 4.20
C LEU A 239 -11.83 -12.90 3.30
N ASN A 240 -12.23 -11.79 2.68
CA ASN A 240 -11.43 -11.07 1.68
C ASN A 240 -10.91 -11.97 0.54
N ARG A 241 -11.68 -12.99 0.17
CA ARG A 241 -11.39 -13.86 -0.97
C ARG A 241 -11.86 -13.18 -2.24
N SER A 242 -11.04 -13.16 -3.28
CA SER A 242 -11.41 -12.58 -4.57
C SER A 242 -11.37 -13.61 -5.69
N LEU A 243 -12.30 -13.47 -6.62
CA LEU A 243 -12.31 -14.18 -7.90
C LEU A 243 -12.37 -13.12 -9.00
N LEU A 244 -11.33 -13.08 -9.82
CA LEU A 244 -11.21 -12.21 -10.97
C LEU A 244 -11.20 -13.09 -12.22
N GLY A 245 -12.07 -12.79 -13.18
CA GLY A 245 -12.01 -13.38 -14.51
C GLY A 245 -11.97 -12.30 -15.57
N SER A 246 -11.13 -12.48 -16.57
CA SER A 246 -11.05 -11.60 -17.72
C SER A 246 -10.98 -12.41 -19.01
N VAL A 247 -11.64 -11.92 -20.04
CA VAL A 247 -11.57 -12.41 -21.41
C VAL A 247 -11.21 -11.23 -22.30
N THR A 248 -10.10 -11.35 -23.01
CA THR A 248 -9.54 -10.29 -23.86
C THR A 248 -9.47 -10.80 -25.29
N THR A 249 -9.85 -9.95 -26.24
CA THR A 249 -9.64 -10.16 -27.67
C THR A 249 -9.08 -8.88 -28.28
N SER A 250 -8.06 -8.98 -29.11
CA SER A 250 -7.53 -7.84 -29.87
C SER A 250 -8.35 -7.54 -31.12
N ASN A 251 -9.18 -8.48 -31.57
CA ASN A 251 -9.97 -8.36 -32.78
C ASN A 251 -11.33 -9.08 -32.67
N PHE A 252 -12.41 -8.33 -32.53
CA PHE A 252 -13.78 -8.83 -32.50
C PHE A 252 -14.24 -9.44 -33.83
N LEU A 253 -13.60 -9.08 -34.96
CA LEU A 253 -13.98 -9.60 -36.28
C LEU A 253 -13.48 -11.05 -36.48
N ASN A 254 -12.35 -11.40 -35.88
CA ASN A 254 -11.78 -12.75 -35.87
C ASN A 254 -11.34 -13.16 -34.45
N PRO A 255 -12.29 -13.39 -33.52
CA PRO A 255 -11.96 -13.62 -32.12
C PRO A 255 -11.25 -14.96 -31.89
N GLN A 256 -11.37 -15.92 -32.81
CA GLN A 256 -10.74 -17.25 -32.69
C GLN A 256 -9.21 -17.18 -32.74
N ASP A 257 -8.65 -16.12 -33.33
CA ASP A 257 -7.21 -16.00 -33.54
C ASP A 257 -6.48 -15.42 -32.32
N ASP A 258 -7.14 -14.69 -31.42
CA ASP A 258 -6.45 -14.00 -30.30
C ASP A 258 -7.31 -13.88 -29.03
N LEU A 259 -8.07 -14.93 -28.70
CA LEU A 259 -8.83 -14.98 -27.46
C LEU A 259 -7.93 -15.38 -26.27
N ALA A 260 -7.65 -14.42 -25.40
CA ALA A 260 -7.00 -14.66 -24.12
C ALA A 260 -8.02 -14.72 -22.99
N PHE A 261 -7.83 -15.63 -22.04
CA PHE A 261 -8.61 -15.64 -20.81
C PHE A 261 -7.70 -15.74 -19.60
N LYS A 262 -8.12 -15.14 -18.48
CA LYS A 262 -7.44 -15.28 -17.21
C LYS A 262 -8.49 -15.37 -16.12
N LEU A 263 -8.48 -16.45 -15.38
CA LEU A 263 -9.23 -16.63 -14.14
C LEU A 263 -8.23 -16.67 -12.99
N GLU A 264 -8.50 -15.95 -11.92
CA GLU A 264 -7.62 -15.80 -10.77
C GLU A 264 -8.43 -15.80 -9.48
N TYR A 265 -8.10 -16.72 -8.58
CA TYR A 265 -8.67 -16.86 -7.26
C TYR A 265 -7.60 -16.57 -6.21
N VAL A 266 -7.92 -15.69 -5.26
CA VAL A 266 -7.02 -15.29 -4.16
C VAL A 266 -7.70 -15.57 -2.82
N HIS A 267 -6.97 -16.22 -1.93
CA HIS A 267 -7.39 -16.53 -0.57
C HIS A 267 -6.28 -16.12 0.42
N PRO A 268 -6.35 -14.90 1.00
CA PRO A 268 -5.30 -14.34 1.86
C PRO A 268 -5.05 -15.08 3.18
N TYR A 269 -6.11 -15.62 3.81
CA TYR A 269 -6.03 -16.27 5.12
C TYR A 269 -6.16 -17.79 5.02
N LEU A 270 -5.25 -18.44 4.29
CA LEU A 270 -5.35 -19.87 3.97
C LEU A 270 -5.52 -20.74 5.22
N ASP A 271 -4.74 -20.47 6.27
CA ASP A 271 -4.70 -21.24 7.51
C ASP A 271 -5.73 -20.77 8.55
N GLY A 272 -6.60 -19.82 8.18
CA GLY A 272 -7.62 -19.24 9.06
C GLY A 272 -7.23 -17.87 9.64
N VAL A 273 -8.25 -17.08 9.97
CA VAL A 273 -8.08 -15.68 10.36
C VAL A 273 -7.42 -15.50 11.73
N TYR A 274 -7.57 -16.47 12.63
CA TYR A 274 -6.95 -16.46 13.96
C TYR A 274 -5.48 -16.90 13.98
N ASN A 275 -4.96 -17.42 12.87
CA ASN A 275 -3.58 -17.88 12.81
C ASN A 275 -2.65 -16.68 12.57
N PRO A 276 -1.60 -16.49 13.39
CA PRO A 276 -0.63 -15.40 13.18
C PRO A 276 0.12 -15.49 11.85
N ARG A 277 0.15 -16.67 11.20
CA ARG A 277 0.77 -16.83 9.87
C ARG A 277 -0.09 -16.21 8.79
N ASN A 278 0.49 -15.30 7.99
CA ASN A 278 -0.20 -14.61 6.91
C ASN A 278 0.10 -15.28 5.55
N ARG A 279 -0.54 -16.44 5.31
CA ARG A 279 -0.31 -17.27 4.11
C ARG A 279 -1.41 -17.07 3.08
N THR A 280 -1.05 -16.51 1.92
CA THR A 280 -1.98 -16.29 0.82
C THR A 280 -1.90 -17.43 -0.19
N PHE A 281 -3.03 -18.07 -0.48
CA PHE A 281 -3.18 -18.97 -1.62
C PHE A 281 -3.66 -18.21 -2.85
N ARG A 282 -3.00 -18.44 -3.99
CA ARG A 282 -3.36 -17.85 -5.28
C ARG A 282 -3.40 -18.94 -6.34
N ALA A 283 -4.57 -19.17 -6.91
CA ALA A 283 -4.76 -20.06 -8.04
C ALA A 283 -5.14 -19.25 -9.28
N SER A 284 -4.51 -19.49 -10.42
CA SER A 284 -4.85 -18.84 -11.68
C SER A 284 -4.88 -19.85 -12.82
N CYS A 285 -5.89 -19.75 -13.67
CA CYS A 285 -6.00 -20.47 -14.93
C CYS A 285 -5.95 -19.42 -16.04
N PHE A 286 -5.06 -19.57 -16.99
CA PHE A 286 -4.90 -18.57 -18.05
C PHE A 286 -4.63 -19.22 -19.39
N ASN A 287 -5.05 -18.52 -20.45
CA ASN A 287 -4.57 -18.71 -21.79
C ASN A 287 -4.05 -17.37 -22.33
N SER A 288 -2.86 -17.39 -22.90
CA SER A 288 -2.26 -16.26 -23.59
C SER A 288 -1.62 -16.72 -24.87
N ARG A 289 -2.01 -16.09 -25.98
CA ARG A 289 -1.31 -16.16 -27.26
C ARG A 289 -0.44 -14.92 -27.40
N LYS A 290 0.87 -15.10 -27.63
CA LYS A 290 1.79 -13.98 -27.87
C LYS A 290 2.72 -14.33 -29.02
N LEU A 291 2.99 -13.34 -29.87
CA LEU A 291 4.02 -13.46 -30.89
C LEU A 291 5.38 -13.48 -30.20
N SER A 292 6.21 -14.46 -30.53
CA SER A 292 7.53 -14.60 -29.91
C SER A 292 8.50 -13.55 -30.45
N PRO A 293 9.02 -12.64 -29.61
CA PRO A 293 10.00 -11.64 -30.05
C PRO A 293 11.39 -12.25 -30.32
N VAL A 294 11.57 -13.54 -30.06
CA VAL A 294 12.85 -14.26 -30.25
C VAL A 294 13.07 -14.63 -31.72
N PHE A 295 12.00 -14.71 -32.51
CA PHE A 295 12.05 -15.10 -33.92
C PHE A 295 11.85 -13.89 -34.85
N THR A 296 12.54 -12.79 -34.57
CA THR A 296 12.62 -11.59 -35.41
C THR A 296 14.02 -11.48 -36.02
N GLY A 297 14.10 -11.26 -37.34
CA GLY A 297 15.38 -11.14 -38.04
C GLY A 297 16.15 -9.88 -37.63
N GLY A 298 17.49 -9.98 -37.58
CA GLY A 298 18.37 -8.81 -37.42
C GLY A 298 18.49 -7.99 -38.71
N PRO A 299 19.25 -6.87 -38.69
CA PRO A 299 19.46 -6.03 -39.86
C PRO A 299 19.99 -6.83 -41.07
N GLY A 300 19.28 -6.76 -42.20
CA GLY A 300 19.68 -7.40 -43.46
C GLY A 300 19.26 -8.86 -43.66
N ILE A 301 18.40 -9.43 -42.81
CA ILE A 301 17.75 -10.73 -43.03
C ILE A 301 16.27 -10.51 -43.39
N GLU A 302 15.83 -11.06 -44.53
CA GLU A 302 14.43 -11.01 -44.97
C GLU A 302 13.49 -11.84 -44.07
N GLU A 303 12.23 -11.38 -43.99
CA GLU A 303 11.13 -11.78 -43.08
C GLU A 303 11.23 -13.22 -42.52
N VAL A 304 11.60 -13.33 -41.23
CA VAL A 304 11.47 -14.58 -40.47
C VAL A 304 9.98 -14.82 -40.17
N PRO A 305 9.43 -16.01 -40.44
CA PRO A 305 8.01 -16.29 -40.17
C PRO A 305 7.73 -16.15 -38.67
N PRO A 306 6.70 -15.38 -38.28
CA PRO A 306 6.39 -15.14 -36.88
C PRO A 306 5.93 -16.42 -36.20
N ILE A 307 6.56 -16.77 -35.08
CA ILE A 307 6.15 -17.90 -34.26
C ILE A 307 5.19 -17.41 -33.18
N TRP A 308 3.97 -17.94 -33.21
CA TRP A 308 2.98 -17.76 -32.14
C TRP A 308 3.28 -18.73 -31.01
N VAL A 309 3.28 -18.21 -29.79
CA VAL A 309 3.44 -19.01 -28.56
C VAL A 309 2.13 -18.95 -27.81
N ASP A 310 1.42 -20.07 -27.84
CA ASP A 310 0.23 -20.29 -27.04
C ASP A 310 0.63 -20.85 -25.69
N ARG A 311 0.14 -20.23 -24.62
CA ARG A 311 0.36 -20.66 -23.24
C ARG A 311 -0.98 -20.82 -22.56
N ALA A 312 -1.39 -22.06 -22.37
CA ALA A 312 -2.47 -22.41 -21.48
C ALA A 312 -1.89 -23.10 -20.24
N GLY A 313 -2.32 -22.69 -19.05
CA GLY A 313 -1.80 -23.29 -17.83
C GLY A 313 -2.60 -22.94 -16.60
N VAL A 314 -2.41 -23.76 -15.57
CA VAL A 314 -2.89 -23.51 -14.22
C VAL A 314 -1.69 -23.28 -13.32
N LYS A 315 -1.69 -22.17 -12.58
CA LYS A 315 -0.67 -21.82 -11.59
C LYS A 315 -1.31 -21.78 -10.22
N ALA A 316 -0.82 -22.57 -9.28
CA ALA A 316 -1.22 -22.50 -7.88
C ALA A 316 0.01 -22.17 -7.02
N ASN A 317 -0.06 -21.12 -6.21
CA ASN A 317 1.01 -20.72 -5.31
C ASN A 317 0.44 -20.52 -3.90
N ILE A 318 1.22 -20.91 -2.90
CA ILE A 318 1.01 -20.50 -1.52
C ILE A 318 2.19 -19.60 -1.16
N THR A 319 1.91 -18.36 -0.79
CA THR A 319 2.94 -17.38 -0.44
C THR A 319 2.94 -17.18 1.08
N GLU A 320 4.09 -17.41 1.70
CA GLU A 320 4.40 -17.08 3.09
C GLU A 320 5.73 -16.32 3.06
N LEU A 321 5.70 -14.99 2.89
CA LEU A 321 6.87 -14.12 2.64
C LEU A 321 7.79 -14.63 1.48
N ASP A 322 7.68 -13.98 0.32
CA ASP A 322 8.29 -14.34 -0.98
C ASP A 322 9.51 -15.28 -0.98
N GLN A 323 9.24 -16.57 -1.16
CA GLN A 323 10.04 -17.47 -2.00
C GLN A 323 9.26 -18.78 -2.26
N GLY A 324 8.61 -18.86 -3.42
CA GLY A 324 7.94 -20.09 -3.88
C GLY A 324 8.84 -20.89 -4.83
N LEU A 325 9.31 -22.05 -4.41
CA LEU A 325 9.97 -23.05 -5.26
C LEU A 325 8.95 -24.11 -5.68
N GLY A 326 8.72 -24.28 -6.99
CA GLY A 326 7.84 -25.33 -7.51
C GLY A 326 8.56 -26.67 -7.63
N ILE A 327 7.93 -27.77 -7.19
CA ILE A 327 8.43 -29.14 -7.36
C ILE A 327 7.55 -29.87 -8.39
N GLY A 328 8.20 -30.49 -9.38
CA GLY A 328 7.65 -31.61 -10.15
C GLY A 328 6.95 -31.26 -11.47
N THR A 329 7.65 -31.47 -12.59
CA THR A 329 7.13 -31.99 -13.89
C THR A 329 8.30 -32.03 -14.91
N LYS A 330 8.17 -32.80 -16.00
CA LYS A 330 9.14 -32.91 -17.12
C LYS A 330 9.25 -31.63 -17.97
N PHE A 331 8.83 -30.48 -17.45
CA PHE A 331 8.91 -29.19 -18.12
C PHE A 331 10.21 -28.47 -17.72
N PRO A 332 10.74 -27.58 -18.57
CA PRO A 332 11.89 -26.74 -18.24
C PRO A 332 11.67 -26.03 -16.90
N PHE A 333 12.47 -26.40 -15.89
CA PHE A 333 12.44 -25.78 -14.57
C PHE A 333 13.41 -24.61 -14.56
N PHE A 334 12.90 -23.40 -14.39
CA PHE A 334 13.70 -22.20 -14.30
C PHE A 334 13.11 -21.21 -13.30
N ASN A 335 13.99 -20.48 -12.62
CA ASN A 335 13.66 -19.39 -11.73
C ASN A 335 14.06 -18.08 -12.41
N ARG A 336 13.07 -17.22 -12.69
CA ARG A 336 13.28 -15.94 -13.37
C ARG A 336 13.20 -14.82 -12.36
N HIS A 337 14.28 -14.06 -12.23
CA HIS A 337 14.37 -12.89 -11.37
C HIS A 337 14.40 -11.62 -12.22
N GLN A 338 13.67 -10.59 -11.79
CA GLN A 338 13.63 -9.30 -12.47
C GLN A 338 13.72 -8.20 -11.41
N LEU A 339 14.59 -7.23 -11.65
CA LEU A 339 14.77 -6.04 -10.83
C LEU A 339 14.59 -4.83 -11.73
N THR A 340 13.66 -3.96 -11.36
CA THR A 340 13.41 -2.70 -12.07
C THR A 340 13.50 -1.56 -11.07
N VAL A 341 14.36 -0.59 -11.35
CA VAL A 341 14.56 0.59 -10.52
C VAL A 341 14.26 1.82 -11.36
N THR A 342 13.29 2.62 -10.92
CA THR A 342 12.96 3.91 -11.53
C THR A 342 13.12 5.00 -10.49
N ARG A 343 13.95 6.01 -10.78
CA ARG A 343 14.13 7.17 -9.92
C ARG A 343 13.75 8.44 -10.67
N PHE A 344 12.85 9.20 -10.06
CA PHE A 344 12.47 10.54 -10.53
C PHE A 344 13.26 11.58 -9.74
N LEU A 345 14.01 12.43 -10.43
CA LEU A 345 14.80 13.51 -9.87
C LEU A 345 14.26 14.84 -10.41
N GLN A 346 13.67 15.65 -9.54
CA GLN A 346 13.23 16.98 -9.91
C GLN A 346 14.46 17.89 -10.06
N LEU A 347 14.67 18.44 -11.25
CA LEU A 347 15.86 19.24 -11.54
C LEU A 347 15.77 20.67 -11.00
N LYS A 348 14.55 21.15 -10.75
CA LYS A 348 14.28 22.47 -10.18
C LYS A 348 13.13 22.36 -9.18
N GLN A 349 13.28 23.02 -8.04
CA GLN A 349 12.16 23.27 -7.13
C GLN A 349 11.28 24.36 -7.76
N VAL A 350 10.02 24.03 -8.03
CA VAL A 350 9.01 24.95 -8.53
C VAL A 350 7.86 24.95 -7.53
N GLU A 351 7.26 26.12 -7.29
CA GLU A 351 6.11 26.24 -6.38
C GLU A 351 4.89 25.49 -6.94
N GLU A 352 4.32 24.59 -6.15
CA GLU A 352 3.11 23.84 -6.49
C GLU A 352 1.88 24.77 -6.50
N GLY A 353 1.09 24.75 -7.57
CA GLY A 353 -0.13 25.54 -7.68
C GLY A 353 -0.86 25.35 -9.01
N ALA A 354 -2.19 25.54 -9.00
CA ALA A 354 -3.02 25.42 -10.19
C ALA A 354 -2.61 26.45 -11.26
N GLY A 355 -2.27 25.98 -12.45
CA GLY A 355 -1.86 26.82 -13.59
C GLY A 355 -0.36 27.11 -13.70
N LYS A 356 0.48 26.62 -12.76
CA LYS A 356 1.95 26.71 -12.88
C LYS A 356 2.52 25.52 -13.67
N PRO A 357 3.55 25.71 -14.51
CA PRO A 357 4.14 24.63 -15.29
C PRO A 357 4.83 23.61 -14.36
N PRO A 358 4.68 22.29 -14.63
CA PRO A 358 5.31 21.26 -13.80
C PRO A 358 6.85 21.36 -13.87
N PRO A 359 7.57 21.00 -12.80
CA PRO A 359 9.02 21.05 -12.78
C PRO A 359 9.61 20.08 -13.81
N PRO A 360 10.74 20.42 -14.45
CA PRO A 360 11.46 19.46 -15.29
C PRO A 360 11.98 18.30 -14.42
N VAL A 361 11.60 17.08 -14.77
CA VAL A 361 11.97 15.85 -14.05
C VAL A 361 12.92 15.03 -14.92
N LEU A 362 14.09 14.71 -14.36
CA LEU A 362 14.97 13.68 -14.91
C LEU A 362 14.50 12.32 -14.39
N VAL A 363 14.27 11.38 -15.30
CA VAL A 363 13.88 10.01 -14.95
C VAL A 363 15.05 9.09 -15.27
N LEU A 364 15.58 8.44 -14.24
CA LEU A 364 16.56 7.38 -14.38
C LEU A 364 15.83 6.05 -14.25
N HIS A 365 15.98 5.18 -15.25
CA HIS A 365 15.40 3.85 -15.25
C HIS A 365 16.51 2.82 -15.47
N GLY A 366 16.45 1.72 -14.74
CA GLY A 366 17.34 0.58 -14.94
C GLY A 366 16.57 -0.72 -14.71
N HIS A 367 16.68 -1.60 -15.68
CA HIS A 367 16.13 -2.95 -15.64
C HIS A 367 17.24 -4.00 -15.72
N TYR A 368 17.14 -4.98 -14.84
CA TYR A 368 17.91 -6.22 -14.87
C TYR A 368 16.94 -7.39 -14.90
N GLY A 369 17.16 -8.31 -15.83
CA GLY A 369 16.44 -9.56 -15.91
C GLY A 369 17.43 -10.70 -15.91
N GLY A 370 17.19 -11.73 -15.11
CA GLY A 370 18.01 -12.93 -15.18
C GLY A 370 17.20 -14.19 -14.91
N CYS A 371 17.83 -15.31 -15.23
CA CYS A 371 17.19 -16.60 -15.12
C CYS A 371 18.20 -17.67 -14.70
N VAL A 372 17.82 -18.47 -13.70
CA VAL A 372 18.57 -19.62 -13.22
C VAL A 372 17.77 -20.89 -13.51
N GLY A 373 18.34 -21.81 -14.28
CA GLY A 373 17.68 -23.05 -14.70
C GLY A 373 17.44 -23.10 -16.19
N ASP A 374 16.62 -24.05 -16.62
CA ASP A 374 16.54 -24.46 -18.03
C ASP A 374 15.50 -23.64 -18.80
N LEU A 375 15.79 -22.36 -19.05
CA LEU A 375 14.88 -21.44 -19.74
C LEU A 375 14.69 -21.87 -21.21
N PRO A 376 13.45 -22.11 -21.67
CA PRO A 376 13.19 -22.42 -23.06
C PRO A 376 13.38 -21.18 -23.95
N SER A 377 13.76 -21.39 -25.20
CA SER A 377 14.13 -20.31 -26.13
C SER A 377 13.02 -19.28 -26.38
N TYR A 378 11.76 -19.71 -26.39
CA TYR A 378 10.59 -18.82 -26.53
C TYR A 378 10.28 -17.96 -25.29
N ASP A 379 10.96 -18.21 -24.16
CA ASP A 379 10.82 -17.47 -22.91
C ASP A 379 12.06 -16.62 -22.56
N ALA A 380 13.05 -16.59 -23.46
CA ALA A 380 14.24 -15.76 -23.33
C ALA A 380 13.90 -14.27 -23.24
N PHE A 381 14.71 -13.51 -22.50
CA PHE A 381 14.59 -12.07 -22.45
C PHE A 381 15.01 -11.49 -23.80
N THR A 382 14.18 -10.63 -24.38
CA THR A 382 14.47 -9.97 -25.65
C THR A 382 14.90 -8.53 -25.44
N LEU A 383 15.97 -8.13 -26.12
CA LEU A 383 16.52 -6.79 -26.11
C LEU A 383 16.09 -6.03 -27.37
N GLY A 384 15.75 -4.75 -27.19
CA GLY A 384 15.24 -3.88 -28.25
C GLY A 384 13.73 -3.72 -28.21
N GLY A 385 13.24 -2.56 -28.65
CA GLY A 385 11.83 -2.21 -28.71
C GLY A 385 11.40 -1.14 -27.69
N PRO A 386 10.11 -0.79 -27.67
CA PRO A 386 9.55 0.35 -26.94
C PRO A 386 9.66 0.28 -25.40
N TYR A 387 9.98 -0.90 -24.85
CA TYR A 387 10.04 -1.20 -23.42
C TYR A 387 11.43 -1.71 -22.98
N SER A 388 12.43 -1.53 -23.83
CA SER A 388 13.84 -1.84 -23.57
C SER A 388 14.66 -0.71 -24.21
N VAL A 389 15.46 -1.01 -25.24
CA VAL A 389 16.19 -0.01 -26.02
C VAL A 389 15.32 0.45 -27.20
N ARG A 390 14.83 1.70 -27.12
CA ARG A 390 14.04 2.35 -28.18
C ARG A 390 14.89 2.55 -29.45
N GLY A 391 14.27 2.73 -30.60
CA GLY A 391 15.00 2.83 -31.88
C GLY A 391 15.33 1.48 -32.54
N TYR A 392 15.46 0.41 -31.75
CA TYR A 392 15.52 -0.96 -32.24
C TYR A 392 14.13 -1.60 -32.27
N ASN A 393 13.91 -2.54 -33.19
CA ASN A 393 12.74 -3.40 -33.20
C ASN A 393 12.76 -4.39 -32.02
N MET A 394 11.60 -4.96 -31.69
CA MET A 394 11.51 -5.95 -30.61
C MET A 394 12.39 -7.16 -30.90
N GLY A 395 13.33 -7.43 -29.99
CA GLY A 395 14.25 -8.56 -30.07
C GLY A 395 15.41 -8.40 -31.04
N GLU A 396 15.54 -7.25 -31.73
CA GLU A 396 16.59 -7.02 -32.72
C GLU A 396 18.01 -7.08 -32.14
N LEU A 397 18.19 -6.61 -30.91
CA LEU A 397 19.50 -6.61 -30.26
C LEU A 397 19.94 -7.99 -29.81
N GLY A 398 19.00 -8.85 -29.37
CA GLY A 398 19.36 -10.18 -28.87
C GLY A 398 18.24 -10.85 -28.07
N ALA A 399 18.38 -12.16 -27.92
CA ALA A 399 17.59 -12.96 -26.97
C ALA A 399 18.55 -13.66 -25.99
N ALA A 400 18.35 -13.47 -24.70
CA ALA A 400 19.32 -13.83 -23.67
C ALA A 400 18.69 -14.39 -22.40
N ARG A 401 19.48 -15.13 -21.60
CA ARG A 401 19.05 -15.60 -20.27
C ARG A 401 19.16 -14.50 -19.21
N ASN A 402 20.14 -13.62 -19.36
CA ASN A 402 20.36 -12.46 -18.52
C ASN A 402 20.47 -11.20 -19.39
N ILE A 403 19.87 -10.10 -18.94
CA ILE A 403 19.88 -8.80 -19.63
C ILE A 403 20.15 -7.66 -18.66
N LEU A 404 20.78 -6.60 -19.17
CA LEU A 404 20.94 -5.33 -18.49
C LEU A 404 20.58 -4.19 -19.44
N GLU A 405 19.88 -3.16 -18.93
CA GLU A 405 19.31 -2.06 -19.71
C GLU A 405 20.30 -1.04 -20.32
N HIS A 406 21.55 -1.44 -20.53
CA HIS A 406 22.44 -0.83 -21.53
C HIS A 406 22.31 -1.55 -22.90
N GLY A 407 21.21 -2.27 -23.11
CA GLY A 407 20.95 -3.05 -24.30
C GLY A 407 21.90 -4.23 -24.50
N ASN A 408 22.44 -4.81 -23.43
CA ASN A 408 23.49 -5.83 -23.48
C ASN A 408 22.96 -7.18 -22.94
N ASP A 409 23.25 -8.26 -23.67
CA ASP A 409 22.87 -9.63 -23.33
C ASP A 409 23.82 -10.33 -22.32
N LEU A 410 24.84 -9.60 -21.84
CA LEU A 410 25.87 -10.04 -20.91
C LEU A 410 26.63 -11.30 -21.40
N GLY A 411 26.63 -11.55 -22.72
CA GLY A 411 27.19 -12.75 -23.32
C GLY A 411 26.42 -14.04 -23.04
N SER A 412 25.22 -13.94 -22.45
CA SER A 412 24.38 -15.10 -22.07
C SER A 412 23.44 -15.59 -23.17
N SER A 413 23.49 -14.98 -24.35
CA SER A 413 22.71 -15.37 -25.53
C SER A 413 23.09 -16.74 -26.09
N LYS A 414 24.38 -17.10 -26.05
CA LYS A 414 24.89 -18.45 -26.41
C LYS A 414 24.32 -19.57 -25.55
N ASP A 415 23.93 -19.25 -24.32
CA ASP A 415 23.37 -20.21 -23.37
C ASP A 415 21.86 -20.43 -23.59
N VAL A 416 21.23 -19.63 -24.47
CA VAL A 416 19.87 -19.87 -24.93
C VAL A 416 19.88 -21.02 -25.93
N LYS A 417 19.01 -22.01 -25.71
CA LYS A 417 18.91 -23.20 -26.57
C LYS A 417 18.69 -22.82 -28.04
N GLY A 418 19.63 -23.21 -28.89
CA GLY A 418 19.61 -22.91 -30.34
C GLY A 418 20.28 -21.59 -30.74
N ASN A 419 20.91 -20.86 -29.81
CA ASN A 419 21.64 -19.61 -30.02
C ASN A 419 20.98 -18.65 -31.05
N PRO A 420 19.76 -18.16 -30.77
CA PRO A 420 19.02 -17.32 -31.73
C PRO A 420 19.77 -16.03 -32.10
N THR A 421 20.60 -15.47 -31.21
CA THR A 421 21.39 -14.28 -31.49
C THR A 421 22.39 -14.52 -32.61
N GLU A 422 23.12 -15.64 -32.60
CA GLU A 422 24.04 -16.01 -33.68
C GLU A 422 23.29 -16.40 -34.97
N VAL A 423 22.23 -17.21 -34.83
CA VAL A 423 21.44 -17.71 -35.98
C VAL A 423 20.78 -16.56 -36.76
N TYR A 424 20.23 -15.56 -36.05
CA TYR A 424 19.58 -14.40 -36.66
C TYR A 424 20.51 -13.19 -36.83
N ARG A 425 21.84 -13.38 -36.70
CA ARG A 425 22.87 -12.34 -36.85
C ARG A 425 22.56 -11.05 -36.08
N ARG A 426 22.15 -11.19 -34.82
CA ARG A 426 21.86 -10.08 -33.92
C ARG A 426 23.15 -9.57 -33.26
N MET A 427 23.16 -8.31 -32.86
CA MET A 427 24.38 -7.61 -32.40
C MET A 427 24.80 -7.94 -30.95
N GLY A 428 23.88 -8.43 -30.10
CA GLY A 428 24.11 -8.78 -28.70
C GLY A 428 24.21 -7.58 -27.73
N HIS A 429 24.54 -6.39 -28.25
CA HIS A 429 24.61 -5.13 -27.50
C HIS A 429 24.15 -3.93 -28.35
N GLY A 430 23.62 -2.87 -27.72
CA GLY A 430 23.34 -1.63 -28.43
C GLY A 430 22.72 -0.53 -27.58
N SER A 431 22.88 0.71 -28.04
CA SER A 431 22.40 1.93 -27.40
C SER A 431 21.61 2.79 -28.38
N SER A 432 20.76 3.66 -27.84
CA SER A 432 19.89 4.54 -28.59
C SER A 432 19.72 5.88 -27.89
N TYR A 433 19.50 6.95 -28.65
CA TYR A 433 19.08 8.25 -28.11
C TYR A 433 17.88 8.77 -28.87
N GLY A 434 17.05 9.60 -28.23
CA GLY A 434 15.83 10.07 -28.85
C GLY A 434 15.18 11.22 -28.11
N ALA A 435 14.20 11.85 -28.77
CA ALA A 435 13.38 12.93 -28.24
C ALA A 435 11.90 12.61 -28.47
N GLY A 436 11.02 13.07 -27.58
CA GLY A 436 9.59 12.84 -27.72
C GLY A 436 8.76 13.97 -27.16
N VAL A 437 7.54 14.10 -27.69
CA VAL A 437 6.55 15.10 -27.29
C VAL A 437 5.27 14.36 -26.92
N LYS A 438 4.67 14.73 -25.79
CA LYS A 438 3.35 14.25 -25.35
C LYS A 438 2.36 15.41 -25.39
N LEU A 439 1.30 15.28 -26.20
CA LEU A 439 0.19 16.23 -26.31
C LEU A 439 -1.11 15.50 -25.95
N GLY A 440 -1.60 15.71 -24.74
CA GLY A 440 -2.78 15.01 -24.21
C GLY A 440 -2.55 13.48 -24.19
N LEU A 441 -3.42 12.75 -24.89
CA LEU A 441 -3.36 11.29 -25.04
C LEU A 441 -2.35 10.82 -26.10
N VAL A 442 -1.79 11.74 -26.90
CA VAL A 442 -0.88 11.41 -28.00
C VAL A 442 0.56 11.57 -27.53
N ARG A 443 1.37 10.54 -27.76
CA ARG A 443 2.82 10.60 -27.58
C ARG A 443 3.52 10.30 -28.90
N ALA A 444 4.36 11.22 -29.35
CA ALA A 444 5.27 11.02 -30.47
C ALA A 444 6.71 10.92 -29.93
N GLU A 445 7.44 9.86 -30.28
CA GLU A 445 8.84 9.68 -29.90
C GLU A 445 9.67 9.39 -31.16
N TYR A 446 10.81 10.05 -31.33
CA TYR A 446 11.81 9.75 -32.35
C TYR A 446 13.06 9.22 -31.66
N ALA A 447 13.52 8.05 -32.03
CA ALA A 447 14.74 7.44 -31.49
C ALA A 447 15.66 6.98 -32.61
N VAL A 448 16.95 7.20 -32.42
CA VAL A 448 18.02 6.82 -33.35
C VAL A 448 18.79 5.65 -32.74
N ASP A 449 18.87 4.58 -33.51
CA ASP A 449 19.74 3.44 -33.27
C ASP A 449 21.20 3.82 -33.57
N GLN A 450 22.12 3.58 -32.62
CA GLN A 450 23.56 3.86 -32.81
C GLN A 450 24.32 2.80 -33.63
N ASN A 451 23.82 1.56 -33.70
CA ASN A 451 24.43 0.47 -34.46
C ASN A 451 24.16 0.59 -35.96
N SER A 452 22.92 0.88 -36.36
CA SER A 452 22.54 1.01 -37.77
C SER A 452 22.47 2.46 -38.27
N GLY A 453 22.44 3.44 -37.36
CA GLY A 453 22.23 4.85 -37.69
C GLY A 453 20.80 5.17 -38.15
N THR A 454 19.87 4.21 -38.05
CA THR A 454 18.49 4.38 -38.51
C THR A 454 17.62 5.05 -37.46
N GLY A 455 16.71 5.91 -37.92
CA GLY A 455 15.76 6.61 -37.06
C GLY A 455 14.38 5.97 -37.11
N ALA A 456 13.77 5.75 -35.96
CA ALA A 456 12.42 5.23 -35.82
C ALA A 456 11.49 6.26 -35.15
N ILE A 457 10.30 6.46 -35.71
CA ILE A 457 9.25 7.30 -35.13
C ILE A 457 8.16 6.39 -34.53
N PHE A 458 7.78 6.67 -33.29
CA PHE A 458 6.73 5.96 -32.55
C PHE A 458 5.59 6.92 -32.23
N PHE A 459 4.38 6.60 -32.68
CA PHE A 459 3.15 7.25 -32.22
C PHE A 459 2.40 6.31 -31.29
N ARG A 460 2.00 6.81 -30.11
CA ARG A 460 1.15 6.08 -29.16
C ARG A 460 -0.04 6.93 -28.77
N PHE A 461 -1.20 6.30 -28.71
CA PHE A 461 -2.46 6.91 -28.31
C PHE A 461 -2.95 6.21 -27.04
N GLY A 462 -3.21 6.96 -25.97
CA GLY A 462 -3.82 6.46 -24.73
C GLY A 462 -3.14 6.95 -23.45
N GLU A 463 -3.91 6.88 -22.36
CA GLU A 463 -3.40 7.03 -21.00
C GLU A 463 -2.87 5.68 -20.52
N ARG A 464 -1.57 5.63 -20.23
CA ARG A 464 -0.98 4.50 -19.52
C ARG A 464 -0.73 4.96 -18.09
N PHE A 465 -1.51 4.44 -17.15
CA PHE A 465 -1.12 4.45 -15.74
C PHE A 465 -0.03 3.40 -15.53
#